data_AF-A0A0S7X2E3-F1
#
_entry.id   AF-A0A0S7X2E3-F1
#
_cell.length_a   1.000
_cell.length_b   1.000
_cell.length_c   1.000
_cell.angle_alpha   90.00
_cell.angle_beta   90.00
_cell.angle_gamma   90.00
#
_symmetry.space_group_name_H-M   'P 1'
#
loop_
_entity.id
_entity.type
_entity.pdbx_description
1 polymer ?
#
loop_
_entity_poly.entity_id
_entity_poly.type
_entity_poly.pdbx_seq_one_letter_code
_entity_poly.pdbx_strand_id
1 'polypeptide(L)'
;MFYILGFFWFIRTTKAILFWLYLWQLKEYHIGRFKAHFHTAKGKQLFLNKLIFLKIVLFFVFFGLRYVSVKPGFFDTVVDFILLFSIFMLLAIYLFEAVKAIADYSLNKLIKPVFTRKMQFLVFVLLGSVGAFLYFTIFYFQDILLGLLVFDILTPVIVSFVVLFFQPLTVLLRNQIIKKATKKREKFKNLL
;
A
#
# COMPACT_ATOMS: atom_id res chain seq x y z
N MET A 1 22.91 3.95 1.19
CA MET A 1 21.74 4.84 0.98
C MET A 1 20.46 4.07 0.64
N PHE A 2 20.44 3.24 -0.40
CA PHE A 2 19.23 2.53 -0.84
C PHE A 2 18.61 1.59 0.21
N TYR A 3 19.42 0.89 1.01
CA TYR A 3 18.91 0.06 2.11
C TYR A 3 18.16 0.86 3.18
N ILE A 4 18.67 2.04 3.54
CA ILE A 4 18.04 2.95 4.51
C ILE A 4 16.72 3.48 3.94
N LEU A 5 16.74 3.90 2.67
CA LEU A 5 15.54 4.34 1.96
C LEU A 5 14.48 3.23 1.91
N GLY A 6 14.87 2.01 1.54
CA GLY A 6 14.00 0.84 1.49
C GLY A 6 13.41 0.47 2.86
N PHE A 7 14.20 0.61 3.93
CA PHE A 7 13.74 0.40 5.30
C PHE A 7 12.66 1.41 5.72
N PHE A 8 12.88 2.72 5.54
CA PHE A 8 11.86 3.73 5.86
C PHE A 8 10.61 3.57 5.00
N TRP A 9 10.80 3.29 3.72
CA TRP A 9 9.71 3.00 2.80
C TRP A 9 8.89 1.79 3.25
N PHE A 10 9.53 0.72 3.75
CA PHE A 10 8.86 -0.47 4.25
C PHE A 10 7.95 -0.18 5.45
N ILE A 11 8.46 0.58 6.43
CA ILE A 11 7.70 0.98 7.63
C ILE A 11 6.47 1.80 7.22
N ARG A 12 6.67 2.80 6.37
CA ARG A 12 5.60 3.65 5.85
C ARG A 12 4.56 2.84 5.09
N THR A 13 4.99 1.92 4.23
CA THR A 13 4.11 1.08 3.40
C THR A 13 3.32 0.10 4.24
N THR A 14 3.91 -0.45 5.30
CA THR A 14 3.20 -1.29 6.28
C THR A 14 2.02 -0.54 6.90
N LYS A 15 2.25 0.70 7.36
CA LYS A 15 1.17 1.55 7.88
C LYS A 15 0.08 1.82 6.83
N ALA A 16 0.48 2.13 5.59
CA ALA A 16 -0.47 2.37 4.51
C ALA A 16 -1.34 1.13 4.23
N ILE A 17 -0.74 -0.06 4.20
CA ILE A 17 -1.45 -1.33 4.01
C ILE A 17 -2.47 -1.57 5.12
N LEU A 18 -2.07 -1.40 6.39
CA LEU A 18 -2.99 -1.54 7.52
C LEU A 18 -4.17 -0.57 7.41
N PHE A 19 -3.91 0.68 7.03
CA PHE A 19 -4.96 1.67 6.82
C PHE A 19 -5.93 1.26 5.69
N TRP A 20 -5.43 0.84 4.53
CA TRP A 20 -6.28 0.44 3.40
C TRP A 20 -7.07 -0.83 3.67
N LEU A 21 -6.47 -1.80 4.36
CA LEU A 21 -7.15 -2.99 4.83
C LEU A 21 -8.26 -2.65 5.84
N TYR A 22 -8.00 -1.74 6.77
CA TYR A 22 -9.02 -1.21 7.68
C TYR A 22 -10.17 -0.56 6.92
N LEU A 23 -9.87 0.26 5.91
CA LEU A 23 -10.87 0.92 5.09
C LEU A 23 -11.77 -0.09 4.36
N TRP A 24 -11.16 -1.14 3.79
CA TRP A 24 -11.88 -2.24 3.15
C TRP A 24 -12.77 -3.02 4.13
N GLN A 25 -12.25 -3.26 5.33
CA GLN A 25 -13.01 -3.92 6.38
C GLN A 25 -14.21 -3.09 6.83
N LEU A 26 -14.05 -1.77 6.98
CA LEU A 26 -15.14 -0.85 7.33
C LEU A 26 -16.25 -0.83 6.28
N LYS A 27 -15.93 -1.16 5.02
CA LYS A 27 -16.89 -1.29 3.91
C LYS A 27 -17.34 -2.73 3.65
N GLU A 28 -17.11 -3.63 4.60
CA GLU A 28 -17.56 -5.04 4.54
C GLU A 28 -17.09 -5.77 3.28
N TYR A 29 -15.97 -5.38 2.69
CA TYR A 29 -15.48 -5.95 1.42
C TYR A 29 -16.44 -5.77 0.24
N HIS A 30 -17.30 -4.76 0.27
CA HIS A 30 -18.27 -4.50 -0.78
C HIS A 30 -17.80 -3.38 -1.72
N ILE A 31 -17.55 -3.72 -3.00
CA ILE A 31 -17.03 -2.80 -4.03
C ILE A 31 -17.90 -1.55 -4.16
N GLY A 32 -19.24 -1.70 -4.24
CA GLY A 32 -20.15 -0.56 -4.36
C GLY A 32 -20.05 0.45 -3.20
N ARG A 33 -19.99 -0.03 -1.95
CA ARG A 33 -19.83 0.83 -0.76
C ARG A 33 -18.42 1.45 -0.68
N PHE A 34 -17.41 0.74 -1.18
CA PHE A 34 -16.05 1.27 -1.29
C PHE A 34 -15.97 2.40 -2.33
N LYS A 35 -16.54 2.21 -3.52
CA LYS A 35 -16.63 3.25 -4.56
C LYS A 35 -17.41 4.47 -4.07
N ALA A 36 -18.55 4.25 -3.41
CA ALA A 36 -19.36 5.32 -2.81
C ALA A 36 -18.56 6.17 -1.80
N HIS A 37 -17.62 5.58 -1.07
CA HIS A 37 -16.78 6.31 -0.11
C HIS A 37 -15.93 7.39 -0.77
N PHE A 38 -15.40 7.14 -1.97
CA PHE A 38 -14.57 8.11 -2.68
C PHE A 38 -15.34 9.30 -3.24
N HIS A 39 -16.67 9.23 -3.29
CA HIS A 39 -17.49 10.39 -3.60
C HIS A 39 -17.62 11.37 -2.43
N THR A 40 -17.34 10.94 -1.19
CA THR A 40 -17.42 11.80 0.01
C THR A 40 -16.21 12.74 0.12
N ALA A 41 -16.36 13.87 0.82
CA ALA A 41 -15.26 14.82 1.05
C ALA A 41 -14.03 14.16 1.70
N LYS A 42 -14.25 13.30 2.70
CA LYS A 42 -13.19 12.52 3.34
C LYS A 42 -12.50 11.54 2.38
N GLY A 43 -13.27 10.92 1.49
CA GLY A 43 -12.73 10.03 0.45
C GLY A 43 -11.87 10.75 -0.59
N LYS A 44 -12.29 11.94 -1.03
CA LYS A 44 -11.49 12.78 -1.95
C LYS A 44 -10.20 13.29 -1.30
N GLN A 45 -10.25 13.64 -0.02
CA GLN A 45 -9.08 14.10 0.72
C GLN A 45 -7.97 13.03 0.82
N LEU A 46 -8.30 11.74 0.72
CA LEU A 46 -7.32 10.65 0.70
C LEU A 46 -6.43 10.69 -0.53
N PHE A 47 -6.95 11.10 -1.70
CA PHE A 47 -6.18 11.20 -2.94
C PHE A 47 -5.58 12.60 -3.14
N LEU A 48 -6.23 13.64 -2.64
CA LEU A 48 -5.79 15.04 -2.78
C LEU A 48 -4.86 15.48 -1.63
N ASN A 49 -4.15 14.54 -1.00
CA ASN A 49 -3.18 14.87 0.03
C ASN A 49 -1.94 15.53 -0.60
N LYS A 50 -1.52 16.68 -0.04
CA LYS A 50 -0.30 17.40 -0.45
C LYS A 50 0.93 16.50 -0.55
N LEU A 51 1.05 15.50 0.33
CA LEU A 51 2.17 14.54 0.31
C LEU A 51 2.11 13.59 -0.90
N ILE A 52 0.92 13.15 -1.31
CA ILE A 52 0.76 12.29 -2.51
C ILE A 52 1.10 13.13 -3.75
N PHE A 53 0.60 14.36 -3.82
CA PHE A 53 0.93 15.27 -4.91
C PHE A 53 2.45 15.49 -5.02
N LEU A 54 3.14 15.72 -3.90
CA LEU A 54 4.59 15.87 -3.88
C LEU A 54 5.32 14.63 -4.41
N LYS A 55 4.89 13.43 -4.04
CA LYS A 55 5.45 12.17 -4.56
C LYS A 55 5.19 11.99 -6.06
N ILE A 56 4.03 12.40 -6.55
CA ILE A 56 3.71 12.38 -7.99
C ILE A 56 4.63 13.36 -8.73
N VAL A 57 4.85 14.57 -8.22
CA VAL A 57 5.80 15.52 -8.81
C VAL A 57 7.21 14.93 -8.83
N LEU A 58 7.68 14.35 -7.73
CA LEU A 58 8.97 13.67 -7.67
C LEU A 58 9.07 12.52 -8.68
N PHE A 59 8.01 11.73 -8.84
CA PHE A 59 7.95 10.67 -9.84
C PHE A 59 8.18 11.22 -11.25
N PHE A 60 7.50 12.30 -11.63
CA PHE A 60 7.69 12.93 -12.93
C PHE A 60 9.08 13.58 -13.09
N VAL A 61 9.66 14.14 -12.02
CA VAL A 61 11.04 14.65 -12.03
C VAL A 61 12.02 13.51 -12.31
N PHE A 62 11.96 12.40 -11.55
CA PHE A 62 12.84 11.25 -11.78
C PHE A 62 12.64 10.63 -13.17
N PHE A 63 11.38 10.52 -13.62
CA PHE A 63 11.06 10.00 -14.94
C PHE A 63 11.61 10.91 -16.05
N GLY A 64 11.41 12.22 -15.96
CA GLY A 64 11.89 13.19 -16.95
C GLY A 64 13.42 13.26 -17.03
N LEU A 65 14.10 13.31 -15.87
CA LEU A 65 15.56 13.36 -15.81
C LEU A 65 16.21 12.12 -16.45
N ARG A 66 15.57 10.94 -16.33
CA ARG A 66 16.06 9.71 -16.97
C ARG A 66 16.24 9.85 -18.49
N TYR A 67 15.38 10.61 -19.16
CA TYR A 67 15.46 10.84 -20.60
C TYR A 67 16.46 11.93 -20.99
N VAL A 68 16.72 12.88 -20.09
CA VAL A 68 17.61 14.03 -20.37
C VAL A 68 19.08 13.64 -20.24
N SER A 69 19.45 12.76 -19.32
CA SER A 69 20.84 12.36 -19.02
C SER A 69 21.56 11.52 -20.10
N VAL A 70 21.04 11.44 -21.33
CA VAL A 70 21.60 10.58 -22.40
C VAL A 70 22.69 11.30 -23.23
N LYS A 71 22.89 12.61 -23.06
CA LYS A 71 23.90 13.38 -23.83
C LYS A 71 24.83 14.18 -22.91
N PRO A 72 26.16 13.95 -22.94
CA PRO A 72 27.09 14.71 -22.12
C PRO A 72 27.15 16.19 -22.56
N GLY A 73 27.00 17.12 -21.61
CA GLY A 73 27.01 18.57 -21.84
C GLY A 73 26.85 19.40 -20.55
N PHE A 74 26.86 20.74 -20.64
CA PHE A 74 26.73 21.66 -19.48
C PHE A 74 25.49 21.42 -18.60
N PHE A 75 24.44 20.82 -19.17
CA PHE A 75 23.25 20.42 -18.42
C PHE A 75 23.51 19.26 -17.43
N ASP A 76 24.63 18.53 -17.54
CA ASP A 76 24.94 17.40 -16.65
C ASP A 76 25.08 17.85 -15.21
N THR A 77 25.82 18.92 -14.92
CA THR A 77 26.02 19.37 -13.53
C THR A 77 24.73 19.85 -12.87
N VAL A 78 23.86 20.51 -13.64
CA VAL A 78 22.55 20.97 -13.14
C VAL A 78 21.61 19.79 -12.93
N VAL A 79 21.56 18.84 -13.87
CA VAL A 79 20.74 17.62 -13.78
C VAL A 79 21.18 16.76 -12.59
N ASP A 80 22.49 16.58 -12.40
CA ASP A 80 23.06 15.84 -11.27
C ASP A 80 22.68 16.49 -9.94
N PHE A 81 22.74 17.83 -9.87
CA PHE A 81 22.31 18.57 -8.68
C PHE A 81 20.82 18.37 -8.38
N ILE A 82 19.96 18.48 -9.41
CA ILE A 82 18.51 18.26 -9.25
C ILE A 82 18.22 16.83 -8.81
N LEU A 83 18.91 15.84 -9.40
CA LEU A 83 18.76 14.43 -9.07
C LEU A 83 19.18 14.17 -7.62
N LEU A 84 20.33 14.68 -7.19
CA LEU A 84 20.82 14.56 -5.82
C LEU A 84 19.84 15.21 -4.83
N PHE A 85 19.40 16.44 -5.12
CA PHE A 85 18.40 17.14 -4.31
C PHE A 85 17.09 16.34 -4.20
N SER A 86 16.61 15.78 -5.31
CA SER A 86 15.40 14.97 -5.35
C SER A 86 15.52 13.69 -4.52
N ILE A 87 16.70 13.04 -4.52
CA ILE A 87 16.98 11.87 -3.69
C ILE A 87 16.93 12.22 -2.20
N PHE A 88 17.59 13.30 -1.79
CA PHE A 88 17.55 13.75 -0.39
C PHE A 88 16.14 14.14 0.04
N MET A 89 15.39 14.79 -0.84
CA MET A 89 14.00 15.17 -0.59
C MET A 89 13.10 13.93 -0.43
N LEU A 90 13.26 12.92 -1.28
CA LEU A 90 12.55 11.65 -1.16
C LEU A 90 12.91 10.92 0.15
N LEU A 91 14.19 10.88 0.50
CA LEU A 91 14.66 10.29 1.75
C LEU A 91 14.05 10.99 2.96
N ALA A 92 14.01 12.33 2.96
CA ALA A 92 13.38 13.11 4.01
C ALA A 92 11.88 12.80 4.13
N ILE A 93 11.14 12.73 3.01
CA ILE A 93 9.72 12.35 3.02
C ILE A 93 9.53 10.99 3.69
N TYR A 94 10.26 9.96 3.26
CA TYR A 94 10.09 8.62 3.82
C TYR A 94 10.54 8.54 5.27
N LEU A 95 11.59 9.27 5.67
CA LEU A 95 11.99 9.39 7.06
C LEU A 95 10.86 10.00 7.90
N PHE A 96 10.28 11.14 7.49
CA PHE A 96 9.19 11.79 8.22
C PHE A 96 7.95 10.90 8.32
N GLU A 97 7.58 10.22 7.24
CA GLU A 97 6.44 9.30 7.27
C GLU A 97 6.70 8.05 8.13
N ALA A 98 7.92 7.51 8.11
CA ALA A 98 8.31 6.39 8.94
C ALA A 98 8.34 6.77 10.43
N VAL A 99 8.93 7.91 10.78
CA VAL A 99 8.91 8.45 12.15
C VAL A 99 7.47 8.68 12.60
N LYS A 100 6.62 9.29 11.75
CA LYS A 100 5.19 9.44 12.05
C LYS A 100 4.48 8.10 12.21
N ALA A 101 4.85 7.07 11.44
CA ALA A 101 4.27 5.73 11.56
C ALA A 101 4.63 5.09 12.90
N ILE A 102 5.89 5.21 13.32
CA ILE A 102 6.38 4.72 14.61
C ILE A 102 5.72 5.50 15.76
N ALA A 103 5.63 6.83 15.65
CA ALA A 103 4.98 7.67 16.65
C ALA A 103 3.48 7.34 16.79
N ASP A 104 2.76 7.20 15.68
CA ASP A 104 1.33 6.82 15.71
C ASP A 104 1.12 5.42 16.29
N TYR A 105 2.07 4.50 16.09
CA TYR A 105 2.06 3.19 16.72
C TYR A 105 2.28 3.27 18.23
N SER A 106 3.33 3.99 18.67
CA SER A 106 3.66 4.17 20.09
C SER A 106 2.54 4.89 20.87
N LEU A 107 1.87 5.85 20.24
CA LEU A 107 0.75 6.58 20.83
C LEU A 107 -0.61 5.88 20.69
N ASN A 108 -0.66 4.64 20.18
CA ASN A 108 -1.90 3.89 19.89
C ASN A 108 -2.91 4.63 18.98
N LYS A 109 -2.45 5.59 18.18
CA LYS A 109 -3.27 6.34 17.19
C LYS A 109 -3.30 5.65 15.83
N LEU A 110 -2.55 4.57 15.66
CA LEU A 110 -2.49 3.82 14.41
C LEU A 110 -3.83 3.17 14.09
N ILE A 111 -4.43 3.59 12.98
CA ILE A 111 -5.63 2.97 12.42
C ILE A 111 -5.25 1.62 11.82
N LYS A 112 -5.72 0.53 12.44
CA LYS A 112 -5.42 -0.85 12.06
C LYS A 112 -6.71 -1.68 11.94
N PRO A 113 -6.75 -2.70 11.06
CA PRO A 113 -7.91 -3.57 10.92
C PRO A 113 -8.08 -4.47 12.15
N VAL A 114 -9.27 -5.02 12.34
CA VAL A 114 -9.48 -6.06 13.36
C VAL A 114 -8.87 -7.36 12.87
N PHE A 115 -7.93 -7.91 13.63
CA PHE A 115 -7.19 -9.11 13.28
C PHE A 115 -8.04 -10.38 13.40
N THR A 116 -8.91 -10.59 12.41
CA THR A 116 -9.56 -11.89 12.17
C THR A 116 -8.61 -12.83 11.41
N ARG A 117 -8.90 -14.14 11.35
CA ARG A 117 -8.08 -15.10 10.56
C ARG A 117 -7.94 -14.68 9.08
N LYS A 118 -9.03 -14.16 8.48
CA LYS A 118 -9.02 -13.59 7.12
C LYS A 118 -8.06 -12.40 7.04
N MET A 119 -8.11 -11.50 8.02
CA MET A 119 -7.28 -10.30 8.03
C MET A 119 -5.81 -10.60 8.27
N GLN A 120 -5.49 -11.52 9.19
CA GLN A 120 -4.11 -11.98 9.39
C GLN A 120 -3.54 -12.56 8.10
N PHE A 121 -4.31 -13.37 7.38
CA PHE A 121 -3.92 -13.90 6.07
C PHE A 121 -3.68 -12.77 5.04
N LEU A 122 -4.60 -11.81 4.91
CA LEU A 122 -4.44 -10.70 3.97
C LEU A 122 -3.22 -9.81 4.30
N VAL A 123 -3.01 -9.51 5.58
CA VAL A 123 -1.83 -8.77 6.05
C VAL A 123 -0.56 -9.55 5.71
N PHE A 124 -0.52 -10.85 5.98
CA PHE A 124 0.63 -11.70 5.67
C PHE A 124 0.94 -11.70 4.16
N VAL A 125 -0.06 -11.91 3.31
CA VAL A 125 0.11 -11.89 1.85
C VAL A 125 0.63 -10.54 1.37
N LEU A 126 0.04 -9.44 1.86
CA LEU A 126 0.45 -8.09 1.46
C LEU A 126 1.86 -7.76 1.94
N LEU A 127 2.20 -8.01 3.20
CA LEU A 127 3.56 -7.77 3.70
C LEU A 127 4.60 -8.67 3.02
N GLY A 128 4.25 -9.93 2.74
CA GLY A 128 5.08 -10.84 1.94
C GLY A 128 5.33 -10.28 0.54
N SER A 129 4.28 -9.78 -0.13
CA SER A 129 4.41 -9.15 -1.45
C SER A 129 5.29 -7.89 -1.43
N VAL A 130 5.20 -7.07 -0.38
CA VAL A 130 6.06 -5.89 -0.18
C VAL A 130 7.52 -6.30 0.04
N GLY A 131 7.77 -7.30 0.88
CA GLY A 131 9.12 -7.81 1.12
C GLY A 131 9.75 -8.41 -0.14
N ALA A 132 8.98 -9.20 -0.89
CA ALA A 132 9.41 -9.74 -2.18
C ALA A 132 9.68 -8.63 -3.21
N PHE A 133 8.81 -7.61 -3.28
CA PHE A 133 9.01 -6.45 -4.15
C PHE A 133 10.27 -5.67 -3.79
N LEU A 134 10.53 -5.43 -2.50
CA LEU A 134 11.75 -4.77 -2.04
C LEU A 134 13.01 -5.57 -2.39
N TYR A 135 12.99 -6.87 -2.12
CA TYR A 135 14.08 -7.76 -2.48
C TYR A 135 14.35 -7.69 -4.00
N PHE A 136 13.30 -7.89 -4.80
CA PHE A 136 13.43 -7.83 -6.26
C PHE A 136 13.95 -6.47 -6.74
N THR A 137 13.44 -5.37 -6.18
CA THR A 137 13.83 -4.01 -6.55
C THR A 137 15.30 -3.74 -6.22
N ILE A 138 15.77 -4.15 -5.04
CA ILE A 138 17.15 -3.89 -4.60
C ILE A 138 18.17 -4.72 -5.39
N PHE A 139 17.86 -5.98 -5.70
CA PHE A 139 18.83 -6.91 -6.30
C PHE A 139 18.80 -6.95 -7.83
N TYR A 140 17.64 -6.67 -8.46
CA TYR A 140 17.47 -6.89 -9.90
C TYR A 140 17.07 -5.63 -10.68
N PHE A 141 16.58 -4.59 -10.01
CA PHE A 141 16.04 -3.40 -10.69
C PHE A 141 17.05 -2.25 -10.68
N GLN A 142 17.31 -1.65 -11.85
CA GLN A 142 18.26 -0.54 -11.95
C GLN A 142 17.69 0.76 -11.35
N ASP A 143 16.38 0.98 -11.51
CA ASP A 143 15.71 2.22 -11.10
C ASP A 143 14.92 2.06 -9.79
N ILE A 144 15.66 1.84 -8.69
CA ILE A 144 15.08 1.60 -7.35
C ILE A 144 14.11 2.72 -6.95
N LEU A 145 14.49 3.99 -7.16
CA LEU A 145 13.71 5.15 -6.71
C LEU A 145 12.34 5.23 -7.39
N LEU A 146 12.30 5.01 -8.70
CA LEU A 146 11.06 4.98 -9.48
C LEU A 146 10.18 3.81 -9.04
N GLY A 147 10.77 2.62 -8.85
CA GLY A 147 10.04 1.45 -8.37
C GLY A 147 9.34 1.70 -7.03
N LEU A 148 10.05 2.28 -6.05
CA LEU A 148 9.48 2.60 -4.73
C LEU A 148 8.34 3.63 -4.82
N LEU A 149 8.50 4.68 -5.64
CA LEU A 149 7.48 5.71 -5.84
C LEU A 149 6.23 5.16 -6.54
N VAL A 150 6.40 4.35 -7.58
CA VAL A 150 5.29 3.72 -8.31
C VAL A 150 4.49 2.82 -7.37
N PHE A 151 5.18 1.96 -6.61
CA PHE A 151 4.51 1.08 -5.66
C PHE A 151 3.77 1.88 -4.57
N ASP A 152 4.38 2.94 -4.06
CA ASP A 152 3.74 3.83 -3.09
C ASP A 152 2.42 4.41 -3.65
N ILE A 153 2.49 5.06 -4.80
CA ILE A 153 1.33 5.69 -5.46
C ILE A 153 0.24 4.65 -5.75
N LEU A 154 0.63 3.44 -6.15
CA LEU A 154 -0.28 2.35 -6.48
C LEU A 154 -0.71 1.51 -5.28
N THR A 155 -0.21 1.76 -4.07
CA THR A 155 -0.56 0.99 -2.87
C THR A 155 -2.08 0.84 -2.65
N PRO A 156 -2.93 1.88 -2.81
CA PRO A 156 -4.38 1.73 -2.69
C PRO A 156 -4.97 0.72 -3.68
N VAL A 157 -4.45 0.73 -4.90
CA VAL A 157 -4.91 -0.14 -5.99
C VAL A 157 -4.44 -1.56 -5.76
N ILE A 158 -3.17 -1.75 -5.39
CA ILE A 158 -2.59 -3.07 -5.08
C ILE A 158 -3.37 -3.73 -3.94
N VAL A 159 -3.59 -3.01 -2.83
CA VAL A 159 -4.35 -3.56 -1.68
C VAL A 159 -5.78 -3.91 -2.10
N SER A 160 -6.44 -3.04 -2.86
CA SER A 160 -7.79 -3.29 -3.36
C SER A 160 -7.87 -4.52 -4.25
N PHE A 161 -6.92 -4.67 -5.18
CA PHE A 161 -6.84 -5.81 -6.07
C PHE A 161 -6.66 -7.12 -5.28
N VAL A 162 -5.72 -7.15 -4.33
CA VAL A 162 -5.48 -8.32 -3.47
C VAL A 162 -6.74 -8.68 -2.66
N VAL A 163 -7.40 -7.70 -2.05
CA VAL A 163 -8.64 -7.93 -1.29
C VAL A 163 -9.73 -8.55 -2.16
N LEU A 164 -9.92 -8.04 -3.38
CA LEU A 164 -10.92 -8.55 -4.33
C LEU A 164 -10.56 -9.92 -4.87
N PHE A 165 -9.28 -10.18 -5.14
CA PHE A 165 -8.81 -11.48 -5.61
C PHE A 165 -9.09 -12.60 -4.60
N PHE A 166 -8.93 -12.33 -3.30
CA PHE A 166 -9.23 -13.29 -2.24
C PHE A 166 -10.70 -13.32 -1.80
N GLN A 167 -11.55 -12.41 -2.29
CA GLN A 167 -12.96 -12.36 -1.93
C GLN A 167 -13.73 -13.61 -2.37
N PRO A 168 -13.64 -14.10 -3.63
CA PRO A 168 -14.31 -15.33 -4.07
C PRO A 168 -13.99 -16.54 -3.20
N LEU A 169 -12.71 -16.71 -2.83
CA LEU A 169 -12.26 -17.80 -1.96
C LEU A 169 -12.98 -17.77 -0.61
N THR A 170 -13.17 -16.58 -0.03
CA THR A 170 -13.90 -16.44 1.24
C THR A 170 -15.39 -16.75 1.12
N VAL A 171 -16.02 -16.44 -0.02
CA VAL A 171 -17.43 -16.77 -0.28
C VAL A 171 -17.63 -18.27 -0.41
N LEU A 172 -16.73 -18.96 -1.12
CA LEU A 172 -16.77 -20.42 -1.24
C LEU A 172 -16.65 -21.12 0.12
N LEU A 173 -15.70 -20.71 0.95
CA LEU A 173 -15.53 -21.26 2.30
C LEU A 173 -16.78 -21.03 3.16
N ARG A 174 -17.38 -19.83 3.09
CA ARG A 174 -18.63 -19.53 3.79
C ARG A 174 -19.76 -20.45 3.34
N ASN A 175 -19.93 -20.64 2.04
CA ASN A 175 -21.00 -21.49 1.49
C ASN A 175 -20.83 -22.95 1.92
N GLN A 176 -19.59 -23.45 2.04
CA GLN A 176 -19.34 -24.79 2.58
C GLN A 176 -19.71 -24.91 4.06
N ILE A 177 -19.39 -23.90 4.87
CA ILE A 177 -19.76 -23.87 6.30
C ILE A 177 -21.28 -23.84 6.45
N ILE A 178 -21.98 -23.01 5.68
CA ILE A 178 -23.45 -22.95 5.69
C ILE A 178 -24.03 -24.30 5.29
N LYS A 179 -23.53 -24.93 4.20
CA LYS A 179 -23.99 -26.27 3.78
C LYS A 179 -23.79 -27.33 4.85
N LYS A 180 -22.65 -27.30 5.57
CA LYS A 180 -22.39 -28.20 6.71
C LYS A 180 -23.35 -27.93 7.87
N ALA A 181 -23.62 -26.67 8.18
CA ALA A 181 -24.55 -26.28 9.23
C ALA A 181 -26.00 -26.69 8.88
N THR A 182 -26.44 -26.49 7.63
CA THR A 182 -27.76 -26.94 7.14
C THR A 182 -27.92 -28.45 7.28
N LYS A 183 -26.94 -29.23 6.81
CA LYS A 183 -26.94 -30.69 6.97
C LYS A 183 -26.95 -31.15 8.43
N LYS A 184 -26.28 -30.42 9.32
CA LYS A 184 -26.29 -30.71 10.76
C LYS A 184 -27.67 -30.42 11.35
N ARG A 185 -28.30 -29.30 10.98
CA ARG A 185 -29.64 -28.90 11.41
C ARG A 185 -30.72 -29.89 10.99
N GLU A 186 -30.64 -30.45 9.77
CA GLU A 186 -31.56 -31.49 9.29
C GLU A 186 -31.58 -32.76 10.17
N LYS A 187 -30.48 -33.05 10.87
CA LYS A 187 -30.39 -34.20 11.80
C LYS A 187 -31.06 -33.96 13.14
N PHE A 188 -31.26 -32.70 13.54
CA PHE A 188 -31.94 -32.34 14.79
C PHE A 188 -33.37 -31.92 14.47
N LYS A 189 -34.24 -32.91 14.21
CA LYS A 189 -35.64 -32.68 13.80
C LYS A 189 -36.53 -31.99 14.87
N ASN A 190 -36.09 -31.92 16.13
CA ASN A 190 -36.90 -31.47 17.28
C ASN A 190 -36.29 -30.29 18.07
N LEU A 191 -35.52 -29.39 17.43
CA LEU A 191 -34.93 -28.21 18.10
C LEU A 191 -35.61 -26.87 17.73
N LEU A 192 -36.74 -26.90 17.02
CA LEU A 192 -37.57 -25.75 16.71
C LEU A 192 -39.04 -26.08 16.95
#